data_AF-A0A8T4GD38-F1
#
_entry.id   AF-A0A8T4GD38-F1
#
_cell.length_a   1.000
_cell.length_b   1.000
_cell.length_c   1.000
_cell.angle_alpha   90.00
_cell.angle_beta   90.00
_cell.angle_gamma   90.00
#
_symmetry.space_group_name_H-M   'P 1'
#
loop_
_entity.id
_entity.type
_entity.pdbx_description
1 polymer ?
#
loop_
_entity_poly.entity_id
_entity_poly.type
_entity_poly.pdbx_seq_one_letter_code
_entity_poly.pdbx_strand_id
1 'polypeptide(L)'
;MFDALFPNWTNPEAIAVLIGLRLVCNVAMLAYVAHVAEVRSGYTATMGGLVAFSTVATAVLLTTGWGGQPLSYVELVSQVLVLGLSGYVALRVDPSPASVALLLAWPGAVLLLLAMVPVYGEAFVAP
;
A
#
# COMPACT_ATOMS: atom_id res chain seq x y z
N MET A 1 15.59 3.76 -20.13
CA MET A 1 15.62 5.00 -19.30
C MET A 1 15.26 4.69 -17.85
N PHE A 2 14.32 3.78 -17.60
CA PHE A 2 13.98 3.27 -16.27
C PHE A 2 15.10 2.44 -15.59
N ASP A 3 15.86 1.63 -16.34
CA ASP A 3 16.99 0.85 -15.79
C ASP A 3 18.07 1.69 -15.10
N ALA A 4 18.22 2.96 -15.49
CA ALA A 4 19.16 3.89 -14.86
C ALA A 4 18.65 4.46 -13.52
N LEU A 5 17.32 4.54 -13.35
CA LEU A 5 16.67 5.01 -12.11
C LEU A 5 16.39 3.85 -11.13
N PHE A 6 16.17 2.64 -11.66
CA PHE A 6 15.84 1.45 -10.87
C PHE A 6 16.64 0.23 -11.36
N PRO A 7 17.98 0.23 -11.18
CA PRO A 7 18.79 -0.94 -11.51
C PRO A 7 18.31 -2.14 -10.67
N ASN A 8 18.09 -3.29 -11.32
CA ASN A 8 17.56 -4.54 -10.76
C ASN A 8 16.03 -4.61 -10.54
N TRP A 9 15.22 -3.82 -11.26
CA TRP A 9 13.77 -3.92 -11.15
C TRP A 9 13.20 -5.26 -11.67
N THR A 10 13.98 -6.03 -12.45
CA THR A 10 13.70 -7.42 -12.86
C THR A 10 14.10 -8.46 -11.82
N ASN A 11 14.77 -8.06 -10.73
CA ASN A 11 15.17 -9.00 -9.68
C ASN A 11 13.94 -9.39 -8.84
N PRO A 12 13.53 -10.68 -8.85
CA PRO A 12 12.36 -11.14 -8.09
C PRO A 12 12.51 -10.94 -6.58
N GLU A 13 13.73 -10.98 -6.04
CA GLU A 13 13.99 -10.74 -4.62
C GLU A 13 13.72 -9.27 -4.24
N ALA A 14 14.12 -8.33 -5.11
CA ALA A 14 13.88 -6.90 -4.89
C ALA A 14 12.38 -6.57 -4.91
N ILE A 15 11.62 -7.17 -5.84
CA ILE A 15 10.16 -7.06 -5.90
C ILE A 15 9.55 -7.64 -4.63
N ALA A 16 9.97 -8.84 -4.20
CA ALA A 16 9.45 -9.48 -2.99
C ALA A 16 9.68 -8.63 -1.74
N VAL A 17 10.86 -8.03 -1.58
CA VAL A 17 11.17 -7.10 -0.48
C VAL A 17 10.28 -5.86 -0.55
N LEU A 18 10.10 -5.28 -1.72
CA LEU A 18 9.25 -4.10 -1.91
C LEU A 18 7.79 -4.38 -1.53
N ILE A 19 7.24 -5.51 -1.98
CA ILE A 19 5.88 -5.94 -1.62
C ILE A 19 5.77 -6.27 -0.12
N GLY A 20 6.78 -6.91 0.45
CA GLY A 20 6.84 -7.19 1.89
C GLY A 20 6.82 -5.91 2.73
N LEU A 21 7.64 -4.92 2.39
CA LEU A 21 7.66 -3.61 3.04
C LEU A 21 6.30 -2.91 2.93
N ARG A 22 5.68 -2.95 1.75
CA ARG A 22 4.37 -2.36 1.51
C ARG A 22 3.30 -3.02 2.38
N LEU A 23 3.31 -4.35 2.49
CA LEU A 23 2.41 -5.07 3.37
C LEU A 23 2.60 -4.66 4.83
N VAL A 24 3.85 -4.55 5.30
CA VAL A 24 4.17 -4.09 6.66
C VAL A 24 3.63 -2.69 6.90
N CYS A 25 3.83 -1.74 5.97
CA CYS A 25 3.28 -0.39 6.08
C CYS A 25 1.74 -0.39 6.13
N ASN A 26 1.09 -1.19 5.28
CA ASN A 26 -0.36 -1.31 5.26
C ASN A 26 -0.93 -1.88 6.56
N VAL A 27 -0.28 -2.92 7.10
CA VAL A 27 -0.66 -3.50 8.39
C VAL A 27 -0.42 -2.51 9.53
N ALA A 28 0.66 -1.75 9.51
CA ALA A 28 0.92 -0.70 10.50
C ALA A 28 -0.15 0.41 10.44
N MET A 29 -0.57 0.84 9.25
CA MET A 29 -1.66 1.81 9.10
C MET A 29 -3.02 1.23 9.51
N LEU A 30 -3.28 -0.05 9.25
CA LEU A 30 -4.47 -0.74 9.77
C LEU A 30 -4.46 -0.79 11.30
N ALA A 31 -3.33 -1.16 11.90
CA ALA A 31 -3.15 -1.18 13.34
C ALA A 31 -3.32 0.23 13.94
N TYR A 32 -2.81 1.25 13.26
CA TYR A 32 -3.02 2.65 13.63
C TYR A 32 -4.51 3.00 13.68
N VAL A 33 -5.25 2.76 12.58
CA VAL A 33 -6.68 3.03 12.53
C VAL A 33 -7.44 2.21 13.57
N ALA A 34 -7.10 0.94 13.75
CA ALA A 34 -7.71 0.08 14.76
C ALA A 34 -7.45 0.54 16.20
N HIS A 35 -6.27 1.09 16.47
CA HIS A 35 -5.90 1.63 17.78
C HIS A 35 -6.63 2.95 18.06
N VAL A 36 -6.71 3.83 17.06
CA VAL A 36 -7.25 5.19 17.22
C VAL A 36 -8.77 5.23 17.10
N ALA A 37 -9.34 4.48 16.15
CA ALA A 37 -10.77 4.45 15.87
C ALA A 37 -11.48 3.21 16.44
N GLU A 38 -10.79 2.40 17.25
CA GLU A 38 -11.26 1.10 17.77
C GLU A 38 -11.44 -0.01 16.72
N VAL A 39 -11.22 -1.25 17.14
CA VAL A 39 -11.25 -2.45 16.27
C VAL A 39 -12.62 -2.67 15.62
N ARG A 40 -13.71 -2.31 16.32
CA ARG A 40 -15.10 -2.55 15.87
C ARG A 40 -15.69 -1.43 15.03
N SER A 41 -14.94 -0.36 14.74
CA SER A 41 -15.47 0.75 13.96
C SER A 41 -15.55 0.46 12.48
N GLY A 42 -16.44 1.19 11.80
CA GLY A 42 -16.53 1.17 10.34
C GLY A 42 -15.24 1.61 9.65
N TYR A 43 -14.45 2.50 10.26
CA TYR A 43 -13.14 2.90 9.74
C TYR A 43 -12.16 1.74 9.71
N THR A 44 -12.06 0.97 10.80
CA THR A 44 -11.19 -0.20 10.87
C THR A 44 -11.63 -1.28 9.89
N ALA A 45 -12.94 -1.54 9.78
CA ALA A 45 -13.48 -2.50 8.81
C ALA A 45 -13.16 -2.08 7.36
N THR A 46 -13.33 -0.80 7.04
CA THR A 46 -13.02 -0.24 5.71
C THR A 46 -11.53 -0.34 5.40
N MET A 47 -10.68 0.05 6.36
CA MET A 47 -9.23 -0.04 6.25
C MET A 47 -8.78 -1.49 6.04
N GLY A 48 -9.33 -2.43 6.82
CA GLY A 48 -9.03 -3.85 6.67
C GLY A 48 -9.43 -4.39 5.31
N GLY A 49 -10.61 -4.00 4.80
CA GLY A 49 -11.06 -4.35 3.45
C GLY A 49 -10.14 -3.81 2.36
N LEU A 50 -9.71 -2.55 2.46
CA LEU A 50 -8.78 -1.94 1.49
C LEU A 50 -7.41 -2.62 1.52
N VAL A 51 -6.86 -2.89 2.71
CA VAL A 51 -5.56 -3.58 2.87
C VAL A 51 -5.63 -5.00 2.34
N ALA A 52 -6.69 -5.75 2.64
CA ALA A 52 -6.90 -7.10 2.13
C ALA A 52 -7.04 -7.10 0.61
N PHE A 53 -7.88 -6.21 0.05
CA PHE A 53 -8.04 -6.06 -1.39
C PHE A 53 -6.71 -5.74 -2.07
N SER A 54 -5.97 -4.73 -1.59
CA SER A 54 -4.69 -4.35 -2.17
C SER A 54 -3.67 -5.50 -2.12
N THR A 55 -3.62 -6.24 -1.01
CA THR A 55 -2.71 -7.38 -0.86
C THR A 55 -3.02 -8.47 -1.89
N VAL A 56 -4.31 -8.84 -2.00
CA VAL A 56 -4.75 -9.87 -2.95
C VAL A 56 -4.57 -9.40 -4.39
N ALA A 57 -4.96 -8.15 -4.71
CA ALA A 57 -4.82 -7.59 -6.04
C ALA A 57 -3.34 -7.53 -6.48
N THR A 58 -2.45 -7.09 -5.59
CA THR A 58 -1.00 -7.08 -5.85
C THR A 58 -0.48 -8.48 -6.11
N ALA A 59 -0.88 -9.47 -5.30
CA ALA A 59 -0.49 -10.86 -5.52
C ALA A 59 -0.98 -11.37 -6.88
N VAL A 60 -2.28 -11.20 -7.20
CA VAL A 60 -2.87 -11.62 -8.46
C VAL A 60 -2.19 -10.97 -9.66
N LEU A 61 -1.95 -9.66 -9.62
CA LEU A 61 -1.25 -8.90 -10.66
C LEU A 61 0.15 -9.46 -10.91
N LEU A 62 0.93 -9.69 -9.85
CA LEU A 62 2.32 -10.11 -9.98
C LEU A 62 2.49 -11.60 -10.29
N THR A 63 1.57 -12.48 -9.85
CA THR A 63 1.71 -13.93 -10.08
C THR A 63 1.00 -14.41 -11.34
N THR A 64 -0.10 -13.77 -11.74
CA THR A 64 -0.92 -14.24 -12.86
C THR A 64 -1.07 -13.23 -14.00
N GLY A 65 -0.78 -11.95 -13.74
CA GLY A 65 -1.10 -10.87 -14.68
C GLY A 65 -2.60 -10.64 -14.91
N TRP A 66 -3.48 -11.35 -14.21
CA TRP A 66 -4.92 -11.26 -14.41
C TRP A 66 -5.45 -9.87 -14.04
N GLY A 67 -6.37 -9.35 -14.84
CA GLY A 67 -6.94 -8.01 -14.67
C GLY A 67 -6.03 -6.87 -15.18
N GLY A 68 -4.73 -7.13 -15.37
CA GLY A 68 -3.76 -6.24 -16.03
C GLY A 68 -3.82 -4.78 -15.57
N GLN A 69 -3.70 -3.87 -16.53
CA GLN A 69 -3.66 -2.44 -16.29
C GLN A 69 -4.91 -1.89 -15.57
N PRO A 70 -6.16 -2.27 -15.90
CA PRO A 70 -7.34 -1.84 -15.12
C PRO A 70 -7.26 -2.20 -13.64
N LEU A 71 -6.89 -3.44 -13.30
CA LEU A 71 -6.79 -3.86 -11.91
C LEU A 71 -5.66 -3.13 -11.18
N SER A 72 -4.55 -2.83 -11.85
CA SER A 72 -3.47 -2.02 -11.27
C SER A 72 -3.92 -0.60 -10.89
N TYR A 73 -4.79 0.04 -11.70
CA TYR A 73 -5.33 1.35 -11.35
C TYR A 73 -6.26 1.30 -10.15
N VAL A 74 -7.14 0.29 -10.08
CA VAL A 74 -8.03 0.10 -8.93
C VAL A 74 -7.20 -0.17 -7.67
N GLU A 75 -6.12 -0.94 -7.78
CA GLU A 75 -5.19 -1.21 -6.69
C GLU A 75 -4.49 0.08 -6.22
N LEU A 76 -3.97 0.91 -7.13
CA LEU A 76 -3.39 2.21 -6.79
C LEU A 76 -4.39 3.16 -6.12
N VAL A 77 -5.64 3.21 -6.62
CA VAL A 77 -6.71 3.99 -5.97
C VAL A 77 -6.98 3.47 -4.56
N SER A 78 -7.01 2.14 -4.37
CA SER A 78 -7.20 1.56 -3.04
C SER A 78 -6.11 1.98 -2.05
N GLN A 79 -4.86 2.10 -2.50
CA GLN A 79 -3.77 2.62 -1.67
C GLN A 79 -3.91 4.10 -1.32
N VAL A 80 -4.33 4.92 -2.29
CA VAL A 80 -4.63 6.33 -2.02
C VAL A 80 -5.73 6.44 -0.96
N LEU A 81 -6.74 5.55 -0.99
CA LEU A 81 -7.78 5.50 0.04
C LEU A 81 -7.24 5.05 1.40
N VAL A 82 -6.32 4.08 1.46
CA VAL A 82 -5.64 3.66 2.71
C VAL A 82 -4.88 4.85 3.32
N LEU A 83 -4.10 5.58 2.52
CA LEU A 83 -3.36 6.77 2.94
C LEU A 83 -4.30 7.90 3.39
N GLY A 84 -5.37 8.14 2.62
CA GLY A 84 -6.35 9.17 2.91
C GLY A 84 -7.14 8.88 4.19
N LEU A 85 -7.58 7.64 4.39
CA LEU A 85 -8.33 7.23 5.57
C LEU A 85 -7.47 7.28 6.83
N SER A 86 -6.24 6.75 6.79
CA SER A 86 -5.32 6.83 7.92
C SER A 86 -4.98 8.27 8.28
N GLY A 87 -4.71 9.13 7.28
CA GLY A 87 -4.49 10.56 7.48
C GLY A 87 -5.71 11.27 8.05
N TYR A 88 -6.90 10.96 7.55
CA TYR A 88 -8.16 11.52 8.06
C TYR A 88 -8.40 11.16 9.54
N VAL A 89 -8.17 9.89 9.91
CA VAL A 89 -8.27 9.44 11.31
C VAL A 89 -7.23 10.16 12.18
N ALA A 90 -6.02 10.38 11.65
CA ALA A 90 -4.96 11.11 12.36
C ALA A 90 -5.28 12.57 12.65
N LEU A 91 -6.04 13.24 11.79
CA LEU A 91 -6.43 14.64 12.00
C LEU A 91 -7.55 14.81 13.04
N ARG A 92 -8.17 13.73 13.50
CA ARG A 92 -9.38 13.79 14.35
C ARG A 92 -9.18 13.33 15.79
N VAL A 93 -8.00 12.80 16.13
CA VAL A 93 -7.74 12.23 17.46
C VAL A 93 -6.40 12.72 17.97
N ASP A 94 -6.33 12.97 19.28
CA ASP A 94 -5.09 13.36 19.92
C ASP A 94 -4.03 12.25 19.83
N PRO A 95 -2.79 12.58 19.41
CA PRO A 95 -1.76 11.58 19.21
C PRO A 95 -1.27 11.00 20.53
N SER A 96 -1.23 9.67 20.62
CA SER A 96 -0.50 8.94 21.66
C SER A 96 0.90 8.54 21.13
N PRO A 97 1.90 8.29 21.99
CA PRO A 97 3.21 7.84 21.52
C PRO A 97 3.15 6.58 20.63
N ALA A 98 2.25 5.65 20.95
CA ALA A 98 2.03 4.44 20.17
C ALA A 98 1.39 4.76 18.80
N SER A 99 0.44 5.70 18.74
CA SER A 99 -0.19 6.09 17.48
C SER A 99 0.79 6.82 16.57
N VAL A 100 1.65 7.68 17.11
CA VAL A 100 2.71 8.35 16.34
C VAL A 100 3.69 7.33 15.74
N ALA A 101 4.14 6.35 16.52
CA ALA A 101 5.06 5.31 16.03
C ALA A 101 4.47 4.52 14.85
N LEU A 102 3.18 4.18 14.90
CA LEU A 102 2.50 3.52 13.79
C LEU A 102 2.31 4.45 12.58
N LEU A 103 2.03 5.74 12.82
CA LEU A 103 1.86 6.73 11.76
C LEU A 103 3.17 7.02 11.01
N LEU A 104 4.35 6.71 11.58
CA LEU A 104 5.63 6.77 10.87
C LEU A 104 5.70 5.81 9.67
N ALA A 105 4.80 4.82 9.58
CA ALA A 105 4.67 3.99 8.38
C ALA A 105 4.08 4.77 7.18
N TRP A 106 3.43 5.91 7.41
CA TRP A 106 2.72 6.67 6.38
C TRP A 106 3.65 7.25 5.30
N PRO A 107 4.77 7.93 5.62
CA PRO A 107 5.74 8.36 4.60
C PRO A 107 6.31 7.18 3.80
N GLY A 108 6.57 6.04 4.47
CA GLY A 108 7.02 4.82 3.81
C GLY A 108 5.99 4.29 2.80
N ALA A 109 4.71 4.26 3.19
CA ALA A 109 3.62 3.86 2.31
C ALA A 109 3.48 4.78 1.10
N VAL A 110 3.67 6.10 1.25
CA VAL A 110 3.68 7.06 0.13
C VAL A 110 4.81 6.75 -0.85
N LEU A 111 6.03 6.57 -0.35
CA LEU A 111 7.18 6.26 -1.21
C LEU A 111 7.00 4.93 -1.94
N LEU A 112 6.47 3.92 -1.25
CA LEU A 112 6.18 2.60 -1.84
C LEU A 112 5.07 2.67 -2.87
N LEU A 113 4.02 3.49 -2.66
CA LEU A 113 2.99 3.74 -3.67
C LEU A 113 3.59 4.34 -4.95
N LEU A 114 4.47 5.33 -4.82
CA LEU A 114 5.16 5.93 -5.97
C LEU A 114 6.04 4.91 -6.69
N ALA A 115 6.69 4.01 -5.94
CA ALA A 115 7.50 2.93 -6.51
C ALA A 115 6.65 1.88 -7.26
N MET A 116 5.37 1.69 -6.91
CA MET A 116 4.49 0.76 -7.61
C MET A 116 4.04 1.25 -8.99
N VAL A 117 4.01 2.56 -9.22
CA VAL A 117 3.65 3.14 -10.54
C VAL A 117 4.53 2.59 -11.67
N PRO A 118 5.87 2.67 -11.58
CA PRO A 118 6.71 2.09 -12.62
C PRO A 118 6.70 0.57 -12.64
N VAL A 119 6.56 -0.10 -11.49
CA VAL A 119 6.44 -1.57 -11.43
C VAL A 119 5.25 -2.06 -12.26
N TYR A 120 4.09 -1.43 -12.11
CA TYR A 120 2.92 -1.76 -12.91
C TYR A 120 3.01 -1.27 -14.36
N GLY A 121 3.62 -0.10 -14.57
CA GLY A 121 3.85 0.46 -15.91
C GLY A 121 4.65 -0.51 -16.77
N GLU A 122 5.77 -1.01 -16.29
CA GLU A 122 6.58 -1.95 -17.04
C GLU A 122 5.94 -3.34 -17.13
N ALA A 123 5.27 -3.82 -16.08
CA ALA A 123 4.62 -5.14 -16.10
C ALA A 123 3.44 -5.23 -17.09
N PHE A 124 2.78 -4.10 -17.40
CA PHE A 124 1.52 -4.12 -18.17
C PHE A 124 1.45 -3.13 -19.34
N VAL A 125 2.40 -2.21 -19.50
CA VAL A 125 2.42 -1.21 -20.59
C VAL A 125 3.56 -1.45 -21.59
N ALA A 126 4.66 -2.08 -21.20
CA ALA A 126 5.70 -2.51 -22.14
C ALA A 126 5.31 -3.87 -22.76
N PRO A 127 5.04 -3.96 -24.08
CA PRO A 127 4.73 -5.21 -24.77
C PRO A 127 5.95 -6.12 -24.96
#